data_AF-A0A3N5SCV8-F1
#
_entry.id   AF-A0A3N5SCV8-F1
#
_cell.length_a   1.000
_cell.length_b   1.000
_cell.length_c   1.000
_cell.angle_alpha   90.00
_cell.angle_beta   90.00
_cell.angle_gamma   90.00
#
_symmetry.space_group_name_H-M   'P 1'
#
loop_
_entity.id
_entity.type
_entity.pdbx_description
1 polymer ?
#
loop_
_entity_poly.entity_id
_entity_poly.type
_entity_poly.pdbx_seq_one_letter_code
_entity_poly.pdbx_strand_id
1 'polypeptide(L)'
;MEVFQGVFSRKRTGGSRMNRIKKAVVIFGVVAAVVLIGVFVFIKVLARTGLPDYNAKTTLKGLGGEVIVYRDKYAVPHIYAKNDSDLYMATGYVMAQDRLWQMDLLRHVTMGRLSEIFGEKLVDADVLFRSLRIPEKSKYVLKTISPETRKANEMFALGVNRYIEENAGRLPVEFKI
;
A
#
# COMPACT_ATOMS: atom_id res chain seq x y z
N MET A 1 -52.74 39.81 -67.87
CA MET A 1 -51.47 39.99 -67.14
C MET A 1 -51.84 40.35 -65.72
N GLU A 2 -51.65 39.45 -64.74
CA GLU A 2 -51.41 39.76 -63.31
C GLU A 2 -51.19 38.43 -62.56
N VAL A 3 -49.92 38.02 -62.44
CA VAL A 3 -49.10 37.92 -61.21
C VAL A 3 -49.59 36.89 -60.18
N PHE A 4 -49.03 35.69 -60.27
CA PHE A 4 -49.00 34.65 -59.23
C PHE A 4 -48.18 35.15 -58.01
N GLN A 5 -48.77 35.21 -56.82
CA GLN A 5 -48.02 35.28 -55.56
C GLN A 5 -47.98 33.90 -54.89
N GLY A 6 -46.86 33.21 -55.06
CA GLY A 6 -46.52 32.02 -54.29
C GLY A 6 -45.95 32.40 -52.93
N VAL A 7 -46.71 32.17 -51.85
CA VAL A 7 -46.24 32.30 -50.46
C VAL A 7 -45.35 31.11 -50.12
N PHE A 8 -44.02 31.30 -50.16
CA PHE A 8 -43.07 30.33 -49.66
C PHE A 8 -43.03 30.37 -48.11
N SER A 9 -43.70 29.39 -47.49
CA SER A 9 -43.60 29.15 -46.04
C SER A 9 -42.24 28.49 -45.70
N ARG A 10 -41.33 29.27 -45.10
CA ARG A 10 -40.06 28.78 -44.55
C ARG A 10 -40.32 27.96 -43.28
N LYS A 11 -40.25 26.62 -43.36
CA LYS A 11 -40.18 25.75 -42.18
C LYS A 11 -38.93 26.10 -41.35
N ARG A 12 -39.12 26.60 -40.12
CA ARG A 12 -38.06 26.78 -39.12
C ARG A 12 -37.46 25.41 -38.76
N THR A 13 -36.28 25.12 -39.26
CA THR A 13 -35.45 23.94 -38.93
C THR A 13 -34.78 24.07 -37.55
N GLY A 14 -35.56 24.32 -36.50
CA GLY A 14 -35.04 24.50 -35.12
C GLY A 14 -34.82 23.21 -34.32
N GLY A 15 -35.48 22.11 -34.68
CA GLY A 15 -35.54 20.89 -33.85
C GLY A 15 -34.29 20.00 -33.87
N SER A 16 -33.50 20.03 -34.95
CA SER A 16 -32.35 19.12 -35.13
C SER A 16 -31.17 19.45 -34.20
N ARG A 17 -30.89 20.74 -33.98
CA ARG A 17 -29.78 21.20 -33.13
C ARG A 17 -30.03 20.89 -31.64
N MET A 18 -31.26 21.13 -31.17
CA MET A 18 -31.67 20.87 -29.79
C MET A 18 -31.58 19.38 -29.42
N ASN A 19 -31.94 18.48 -30.34
CA ASN A 19 -31.85 17.03 -30.12
C ASN A 19 -30.41 16.51 -30.11
N ARG A 20 -29.49 17.13 -30.86
CA ARG A 20 -28.06 16.81 -30.81
C ARG A 20 -27.43 17.23 -29.49
N ILE A 21 -27.79 18.40 -28.96
CA ILE A 21 -27.30 18.89 -27.66
C ILE A 21 -27.78 17.98 -26.53
N LYS A 22 -29.07 17.62 -26.50
CA LYS A 22 -29.61 16.68 -25.49
C LYS A 22 -28.89 15.33 -25.52
N LYS A 23 -28.63 14.77 -26.71
CA LYS A 23 -27.85 13.53 -26.86
C LYS A 23 -26.41 13.69 -26.36
N ALA A 24 -25.74 14.80 -26.67
CA ALA A 24 -24.39 15.06 -26.20
C ALA A 24 -24.30 15.17 -24.67
N VAL A 25 -25.28 15.84 -24.03
CA VAL A 25 -25.36 15.94 -22.56
C VAL A 25 -25.60 14.57 -21.92
N VAL A 26 -26.48 13.74 -22.49
CA VAL A 26 -26.72 12.37 -22.00
C VAL A 26 -25.47 11.51 -22.15
N ILE A 27 -24.80 11.54 -23.31
CA ILE A 27 -23.55 10.79 -23.54
C ILE A 27 -22.47 11.24 -22.55
N PHE A 28 -22.30 12.55 -22.37
CA PHE A 28 -21.35 13.08 -21.40
C PHE A 28 -21.67 12.63 -19.96
N GLY A 29 -22.94 12.67 -19.55
CA GLY A 29 -23.37 12.19 -18.24
C GLY A 29 -23.10 10.69 -18.03
N VAL A 30 -23.36 9.87 -19.06
CA VAL A 30 -23.06 8.42 -19.03
C VAL A 30 -21.55 8.17 -18.94
N VAL A 31 -20.74 8.87 -19.74
CA VAL A 31 -19.27 8.75 -19.68
C VAL A 31 -18.74 9.19 -18.32
N ALA A 32 -19.21 10.31 -17.78
CA ALA A 32 -18.84 10.77 -16.45
C ALA A 32 -19.22 9.75 -15.37
N ALA A 33 -20.42 9.17 -15.43
CA ALA A 33 -20.85 8.12 -14.51
C ALA A 33 -19.97 6.85 -14.61
N VAL A 34 -19.63 6.40 -15.82
CA VAL A 34 -18.73 5.25 -16.04
C VAL A 34 -17.34 5.53 -15.48
N VAL A 35 -16.79 6.73 -15.71
CA VAL A 35 -15.49 7.14 -15.15
C VAL A 35 -15.54 7.15 -13.63
N LEU A 36 -16.58 7.72 -13.02
CA LEU A 36 -16.74 7.74 -11.56
C LEU A 36 -16.86 6.33 -10.96
N ILE A 37 -17.61 5.44 -11.61
CA ILE A 37 -17.70 4.03 -11.21
C ILE A 37 -16.34 3.34 -11.35
N GLY A 38 -15.63 3.57 -12.46
CA GLY A 38 -14.29 3.03 -12.69
C GLY A 38 -13.30 3.47 -11.61
N VAL A 39 -13.28 4.77 -11.28
CA VAL A 39 -12.47 5.34 -10.20
C VAL A 39 -12.85 4.74 -8.85
N PHE A 40 -14.14 4.61 -8.55
CA PHE A 40 -14.61 4.01 -7.30
C PHE A 40 -14.17 2.54 -7.15
N VAL A 41 -14.33 1.75 -8.21
CA VAL A 41 -13.89 0.35 -8.24
C VAL A 41 -12.37 0.27 -8.12
N PHE A 42 -11.64 1.12 -8.83
CA PHE A 42 -10.18 1.17 -8.78
C PHE A 42 -9.66 1.50 -7.37
N ILE A 43 -10.23 2.50 -6.70
CA ILE A 43 -9.91 2.84 -5.30
C ILE A 43 -10.23 1.66 -4.38
N LYS A 44 -11.38 1.00 -4.53
CA LYS A 44 -11.75 -0.18 -3.74
C LYS A 44 -10.79 -1.35 -3.93
N VAL A 45 -10.32 -1.58 -5.16
CA VAL A 45 -9.35 -2.63 -5.48
C VAL A 45 -8.01 -2.29 -4.84
N LEU A 46 -7.49 -1.07 -5.07
CA LEU A 46 -6.25 -0.61 -4.45
C LEU A 46 -6.28 -0.67 -2.91
N ALA A 47 -7.39 -0.24 -2.30
CA ALA A 47 -7.55 -0.24 -0.85
C ALA A 47 -7.66 -1.64 -0.25
N ARG A 48 -8.04 -2.65 -1.04
CA ARG A 48 -8.08 -4.07 -0.62
C ARG A 48 -6.80 -4.83 -0.96
N THR A 49 -6.03 -4.36 -1.93
CA THR A 49 -4.73 -4.95 -2.24
C THR A 49 -3.72 -4.57 -1.16
N GLY A 50 -3.30 -5.54 -0.36
CA GLY A 50 -2.32 -5.34 0.70
C GLY A 50 -2.89 -5.32 2.12
N LEU A 51 -4.22 -5.45 2.28
CA LEU A 51 -4.81 -5.71 3.59
C LEU A 51 -4.66 -7.21 3.94
N PRO A 52 -3.93 -7.54 5.01
CA PRO A 52 -3.78 -8.92 5.42
C PRO A 52 -5.04 -9.43 6.15
N ASP A 53 -5.28 -10.73 6.08
CA ASP A 53 -6.36 -11.36 6.84
C ASP A 53 -5.92 -11.58 8.28
N TYR A 54 -6.48 -10.78 9.20
CA TYR A 54 -6.15 -10.83 10.62
C TYR A 54 -6.73 -12.03 11.36
N ASN A 55 -7.71 -12.74 10.76
CA ASN A 55 -8.36 -13.90 11.38
C ASN A 55 -7.85 -15.23 10.80
N ALA A 56 -6.96 -15.17 9.81
CA ALA A 56 -6.38 -16.36 9.21
C ALA A 56 -5.51 -17.11 10.22
N LYS A 57 -5.69 -18.43 10.28
CA LYS A 57 -4.74 -19.32 10.96
C LYS A 57 -3.56 -19.55 10.03
N THR A 58 -2.41 -19.03 10.38
CA THR A 58 -1.16 -19.19 9.62
C THR A 58 -0.20 -20.12 10.35
N THR A 59 0.39 -21.05 9.61
CA THR A 59 1.50 -21.88 10.08
C THR A 59 2.82 -21.23 9.69
N LEU A 60 3.53 -20.66 10.65
CA LEU A 60 4.82 -20.02 10.40
C LEU A 60 5.97 -21.01 10.54
N LYS A 61 6.74 -21.18 9.46
CA LYS A 61 7.95 -22.03 9.49
C LYS A 61 9.00 -21.43 10.44
N GLY A 62 9.29 -22.15 11.52
CA GLY A 62 10.29 -21.76 12.53
C GLY A 62 9.71 -21.55 13.92
N LEU A 63 8.38 -21.51 14.08
CA LEU A 63 7.74 -21.55 15.39
C LEU A 63 7.93 -22.93 16.04
N GLY A 64 8.29 -22.93 17.32
CA GLY A 64 8.39 -24.13 18.15
C GLY A 64 7.07 -24.53 18.81
N GLY A 65 6.10 -23.62 18.89
CA GLY A 65 4.80 -23.86 19.49
C GLY A 65 3.70 -22.92 19.00
N GLU A 66 2.52 -23.07 19.61
CA GLU A 66 1.36 -22.23 19.32
C GLU A 66 1.56 -20.79 19.83
N VAL A 67 1.22 -19.83 18.97
CA VAL A 67 1.17 -18.41 19.28
C VAL A 67 -0.24 -17.89 19.02
N ILE A 68 -0.79 -17.15 19.99
CA ILE A 68 -2.12 -16.56 19.89
C ILE A 68 -1.95 -15.05 19.70
N VAL A 69 -2.54 -14.52 18.63
CA VAL A 69 -2.60 -13.08 18.37
C VAL A 69 -4.04 -12.64 18.43
N TYR A 70 -4.36 -11.75 19.37
CA TYR A 70 -5.67 -11.10 19.47
C TYR A 70 -5.51 -9.60 19.19
N ARG A 71 -6.46 -9.01 18.46
CA ARG A 71 -6.50 -7.56 18.21
C ARG A 71 -7.69 -6.94 18.91
N ASP A 72 -7.47 -5.85 19.62
CA ASP A 72 -8.55 -5.12 20.29
C ASP A 72 -9.39 -4.29 19.29
N LYS A 73 -10.36 -3.53 19.81
CA LYS A 73 -11.23 -2.65 19.00
C LYS A 73 -10.49 -1.54 18.25
N TYR A 74 -9.25 -1.25 18.62
CA TYR A 74 -8.37 -0.26 17.97
C TYR A 74 -7.30 -0.93 17.09
N ALA A 75 -7.43 -2.23 16.84
CA ALA A 75 -6.49 -3.07 16.09
C ALA A 75 -5.10 -3.18 16.74
N VAL A 76 -4.98 -2.95 18.06
CA VAL A 76 -3.72 -3.16 18.79
C VAL A 76 -3.50 -4.67 18.99
N PRO A 77 -2.37 -5.25 18.52
CA PRO A 77 -2.10 -6.66 18.66
C PRO A 77 -1.58 -7.02 20.07
N HIS A 78 -2.20 -8.02 20.66
CA HIS A 78 -1.77 -8.71 21.88
C HIS A 78 -1.26 -10.11 21.49
N ILE A 79 0.02 -10.38 21.73
CA ILE A 79 0.70 -11.60 21.28
C ILE A 79 1.07 -12.43 22.50
N TYR A 80 0.62 -13.69 22.51
CA TYR A 80 0.88 -14.65 23.58
C TYR A 80 1.60 -15.88 23.02
N ALA A 81 2.74 -16.23 23.60
CA ALA A 81 3.52 -17.40 23.24
C ALA A 81 4.05 -18.10 24.50
N LYS A 82 4.39 -19.39 24.38
CA LYS A 82 4.93 -20.20 25.49
C LYS A 82 6.44 -20.04 25.70
N ASN A 83 7.14 -19.41 24.76
CA ASN A 83 8.56 -19.12 24.85
C ASN A 83 8.91 -17.82 24.11
N ASP A 84 10.04 -17.23 24.48
CA ASP A 84 10.47 -15.93 23.97
C ASP A 84 10.81 -15.95 22.47
N SER A 85 11.36 -17.06 21.95
CA SER A 85 11.75 -17.14 20.55
C SER A 85 10.53 -17.04 19.62
N ASP A 86 9.47 -17.77 19.95
CA ASP A 86 8.19 -17.71 19.25
C ASP A 86 7.53 -16.33 19.42
N LEU A 87 7.63 -15.72 20.61
CA LEU A 87 7.10 -14.38 20.87
C LEU A 87 7.77 -13.33 19.97
N TYR A 88 9.10 -13.33 19.90
CA TYR A 88 9.85 -12.38 19.07
C TYR A 88 9.57 -12.58 17.58
N MET A 89 9.51 -13.84 17.12
CA MET A 89 9.18 -14.15 15.73
C MET A 89 7.77 -13.69 15.37
N ALA A 90 6.77 -13.98 16.20
CA ALA A 90 5.41 -13.53 15.97
C ALA A 90 5.30 -12.00 16.01
N THR A 91 6.05 -11.33 16.90
CA THR A 91 6.10 -9.87 16.97
C THR A 91 6.61 -9.27 15.66
N GLY A 92 7.70 -9.82 15.10
CA GLY A 92 8.22 -9.40 13.81
C GLY A 92 7.22 -9.61 12.67
N TYR A 93 6.57 -10.77 12.64
CA TYR A 93 5.55 -11.10 11.63
C TYR A 93 4.35 -10.15 11.70
N VAL A 94 3.79 -9.92 12.89
CA VAL A 94 2.65 -9.02 13.13
C VAL A 94 3.02 -7.56 12.85
N MET A 95 4.23 -7.13 13.19
CA MET A 95 4.67 -5.78 12.87
C MET A 95 4.82 -5.56 11.36
N ALA A 96 5.36 -6.55 10.64
CA ALA A 96 5.42 -6.52 9.19
C ALA A 96 4.01 -6.50 8.57
N GLN A 97 3.08 -7.26 9.15
CA GLN A 97 1.67 -7.26 8.75
C GLN A 97 1.06 -5.85 8.70
N ASP A 98 1.35 -5.03 9.72
CA ASP A 98 0.72 -3.72 9.86
C ASP A 98 1.59 -2.56 9.32
N ARG A 99 2.92 -2.72 9.26
CA ARG A 99 3.88 -1.61 9.08
C ARG A 99 5.03 -1.90 8.11
N LEU A 100 4.91 -2.91 7.23
CA LEU A 100 6.02 -3.31 6.33
C LEU A 100 6.65 -2.14 5.58
N TRP A 101 5.84 -1.27 4.98
CA TRP A 101 6.33 -0.09 4.26
C TRP A 101 7.15 0.84 5.16
N GLN A 102 6.63 1.16 6.35
CA GLN A 102 7.34 2.01 7.31
C GLN A 102 8.68 1.41 7.75
N MET A 103 8.72 0.10 7.97
CA MET A 103 9.94 -0.62 8.35
C MET A 103 10.98 -0.55 7.22
N ASP A 104 10.56 -0.79 5.98
CA ASP A 104 11.46 -0.75 4.82
C ASP A 104 11.93 0.69 4.53
N LEU A 105 11.05 1.68 4.67
CA LEU A 105 11.40 3.09 4.55
C LEU A 105 12.48 3.49 5.57
N LEU A 106 12.29 3.12 6.86
CA LEU A 106 13.29 3.38 7.90
C LEU A 106 14.61 2.65 7.64
N ARG A 107 14.57 1.45 7.08
CA ARG A 107 15.76 0.72 6.62
C ARG A 107 16.50 1.50 5.53
N HIS A 108 15.80 2.09 4.55
CA HIS A 108 16.42 2.94 3.53
C HIS A 108 17.00 4.23 4.12
N VAL A 109 16.29 4.89 5.03
CA VAL A 109 16.78 6.09 5.74
C VAL A 109 18.09 5.79 6.46
N THR A 110 18.12 4.75 7.28
CA THR A 110 19.32 4.39 8.07
C THR A 110 20.51 3.92 7.21
N MET A 111 20.26 3.48 5.98
CA MET A 111 21.29 3.14 5.01
C MET A 111 21.70 4.31 4.10
N GLY A 112 21.01 5.47 4.20
CA GLY A 112 21.14 6.58 3.26
C GLY A 112 20.86 6.15 1.83
N ARG A 113 19.67 5.60 1.60
CA ARG A 113 19.17 5.10 0.30
C ARG A 113 17.77 5.63 -0.01
N LEU A 114 17.38 6.74 0.60
CA LEU A 114 16.08 7.35 0.44
C LEU A 114 15.89 7.93 -0.97
N SER A 115 16.98 8.35 -1.62
CA SER A 115 16.94 8.84 -3.01
C SER A 115 16.58 7.75 -4.02
N GLU A 116 16.73 6.46 -3.66
CA GLU A 116 16.30 5.34 -4.52
C GLU A 116 14.77 5.29 -4.66
N ILE A 117 14.04 5.80 -3.67
CA ILE A 117 12.59 5.79 -3.62
C ILE A 117 12.01 7.12 -4.12
N PHE A 118 12.55 8.24 -3.64
CA PHE A 118 11.96 9.58 -3.89
C PHE A 118 12.77 10.44 -4.87
N GLY A 119 13.84 9.89 -5.44
CA GLY A 119 14.67 10.55 -6.44
C GLY A 119 15.70 11.54 -5.88
N GLU A 120 16.30 12.29 -6.80
CA GLU A 120 17.51 13.08 -6.57
C GLU A 120 17.38 14.14 -5.46
N LYS A 121 16.17 14.64 -5.19
CA LYS A 121 15.92 15.65 -4.16
C LYS A 121 16.33 15.21 -2.76
N LEU A 122 16.47 13.91 -2.50
CA LEU A 122 16.84 13.38 -1.19
C LEU A 122 18.29 12.88 -1.10
N VAL A 123 19.13 13.18 -2.10
CA VAL A 123 20.56 12.82 -2.06
C VAL A 123 21.28 13.46 -0.87
N ASP A 124 20.99 14.71 -0.52
CA ASP A 124 21.62 15.37 0.64
C ASP A 124 21.27 14.68 1.96
N ALA A 125 20.02 14.19 2.08
CA ALA A 125 19.61 13.38 3.23
C ALA A 125 20.38 12.05 3.27
N ASP A 126 20.56 11.40 2.13
CA ASP A 126 21.35 10.16 2.04
C ASP A 126 22.80 10.37 2.43
N VAL A 127 23.42 11.48 2.01
CA VAL A 127 24.79 11.86 2.41
C VAL A 127 24.87 12.02 3.93
N LEU A 128 23.92 12.74 4.53
CA LEU A 128 23.84 12.91 5.98
C LEU A 128 23.75 11.56 6.69
N PHE A 129 22.79 10.69 6.33
CA PHE A 129 22.62 9.40 6.99
C PHE A 129 23.80 8.44 6.77
N ARG A 130 24.47 8.48 5.61
CA ARG A 130 25.72 7.74 5.39
C ARG A 130 26.86 8.22 6.29
N SER A 131 26.96 9.53 6.53
CA SER A 131 27.99 10.07 7.45
C SER A 131 27.82 9.56 8.89
N LEU A 132 26.59 9.16 9.29
CA LEU A 132 26.33 8.60 10.62
C LEU A 132 26.87 7.17 10.77
N ARG A 133 27.15 6.47 9.65
CA ARG A 133 27.70 5.10 9.61
C ARG A 133 26.88 4.10 10.44
N ILE A 134 25.55 4.22 10.36
CA ILE A 134 24.62 3.38 11.13
C ILE A 134 24.82 1.89 10.80
N PRO A 135 24.92 1.45 9.53
CA PRO A 135 25.11 0.03 9.22
C PRO A 135 26.39 -0.56 9.82
N GLU A 136 27.51 0.17 9.79
CA GLU A 136 28.78 -0.25 10.37
C GLU A 136 28.69 -0.36 11.90
N LYS A 137 28.08 0.65 12.55
CA LYS A 137 27.86 0.65 14.00
C LYS A 137 26.92 -0.50 14.40
N SER A 138 25.85 -0.75 13.65
CA SER A 138 24.94 -1.87 13.91
C SER A 138 25.66 -3.22 13.83
N LYS A 139 26.56 -3.43 12.85
CA LYS A 139 27.40 -4.63 12.78
C LYS A 139 28.33 -4.76 13.99
N TYR A 140 28.88 -3.67 14.48
CA TYR A 140 29.70 -3.67 15.69
C TYR A 140 28.86 -4.03 16.93
N VAL A 141 27.71 -3.37 17.12
CA VAL A 141 26.78 -3.65 18.24
C VAL A 141 26.34 -5.11 18.22
N LEU A 142 25.98 -5.67 17.05
CA LEU A 142 25.61 -7.07 16.96
C LEU A 142 26.71 -7.99 17.49
N LYS A 143 28.00 -7.68 17.30
CA LYS A 143 29.12 -8.48 17.82
C LYS A 143 29.27 -8.40 19.34
N THR A 144 28.74 -7.36 19.99
CA THR A 144 28.95 -7.09 21.42
C THR A 144 27.73 -7.37 22.30
N ILE A 145 26.53 -7.46 21.73
CA ILE A 145 25.31 -7.79 22.49
C ILE A 145 25.34 -9.23 23.02
N SER A 146 24.54 -9.48 24.05
CA SER A 146 24.41 -10.82 24.63
C SER A 146 23.81 -11.82 23.63
N PRO A 147 24.09 -13.12 23.79
CA PRO A 147 23.48 -14.17 22.95
C PRO A 147 21.95 -14.14 22.96
N GLU A 148 21.34 -13.80 24.08
CA GLU A 148 19.89 -13.72 24.24
C GLU A 148 19.30 -12.57 23.40
N THR A 149 19.88 -11.36 23.50
CA THR A 149 19.45 -10.22 22.68
C THR A 149 19.69 -10.46 21.19
N ARG A 150 20.81 -11.09 20.83
CA ARG A 150 21.08 -11.49 19.45
C ARG A 150 19.98 -12.41 18.93
N LYS A 151 19.64 -13.45 19.70
CA LYS A 151 18.59 -14.40 19.34
C LYS A 151 17.23 -13.72 19.21
N ALA A 152 16.90 -12.78 20.09
CA ALA A 152 15.67 -11.99 19.99
C ALA A 152 15.60 -11.21 18.66
N ASN A 153 16.67 -10.51 18.29
CA ASN A 153 16.76 -9.76 17.03
C ASN A 153 16.66 -10.68 15.80
N GLU A 154 17.31 -11.84 15.84
CA GLU A 154 17.28 -12.83 14.76
C GLU A 154 15.89 -13.43 14.58
N MET A 155 15.23 -13.81 15.68
CA MET A 155 13.85 -14.34 15.62
C MET A 155 12.86 -13.27 15.15
N PHE A 156 12.99 -12.03 15.62
CA PHE A 156 12.18 -10.91 15.14
C PHE A 156 12.37 -10.69 13.63
N ALA A 157 13.61 -10.61 13.16
CA ALA A 157 13.91 -10.46 11.73
C ALA A 157 13.40 -11.64 10.91
N LEU A 158 13.48 -12.87 11.43
CA LEU A 158 12.92 -14.06 10.79
C LEU A 158 11.40 -13.92 10.62
N GLY A 159 10.68 -13.43 11.62
CA GLY A 159 9.24 -13.16 11.53
C GLY A 159 8.88 -12.17 10.44
N VAL A 160 9.61 -11.06 10.34
CA VAL A 160 9.44 -10.06 9.26
C VAL A 160 9.67 -10.71 7.90
N ASN A 161 10.74 -11.48 7.75
CA ASN A 161 11.07 -12.15 6.49
C ASN A 161 10.01 -13.18 6.09
N ARG A 162 9.44 -13.93 7.05
CA ARG A 162 8.32 -14.85 6.77
C ARG A 162 7.10 -14.12 6.23
N TYR A 163 6.75 -12.98 6.81
CA TYR A 163 5.63 -12.19 6.29
C TYR A 163 5.87 -11.77 4.84
N ILE A 164 7.09 -11.29 4.52
CA ILE A 164 7.47 -10.89 3.16
C ILE A 164 7.40 -12.08 2.20
N GLU A 165 7.94 -13.23 2.57
CA GLU A 165 7.92 -14.46 1.76
C GLU A 165 6.48 -14.91 1.44
N GLU A 166 5.61 -14.95 2.44
CA GLU A 166 4.23 -15.41 2.31
C GLU A 166 3.34 -14.41 1.55
N ASN A 167 3.70 -13.12 1.57
CA ASN A 167 2.89 -12.04 1.00
C ASN A 167 3.57 -11.30 -0.16
N ALA A 168 4.58 -11.89 -0.79
CA ALA A 168 5.32 -11.29 -1.91
C ALA A 168 4.39 -10.83 -3.07
N GLY A 169 3.28 -11.54 -3.30
CA GLY A 169 2.27 -11.19 -4.31
C GLY A 169 1.21 -10.16 -3.85
N ARG A 170 1.22 -9.78 -2.56
CA ARG A 170 0.22 -8.91 -1.92
C ARG A 170 0.86 -7.82 -1.08
N LEU A 171 2.00 -7.28 -1.53
CA LEU A 171 2.66 -6.17 -0.85
C LEU A 171 1.75 -4.93 -0.75
N PRO A 172 2.00 -4.06 0.26
CA PRO A 172 1.35 -2.77 0.39
C PRO A 172 1.43 -1.93 -0.90
N VAL A 173 0.50 -0.99 -1.05
CA VAL A 173 0.38 -0.19 -2.27
C VAL A 173 1.65 0.60 -2.58
N GLU A 174 2.37 1.04 -1.55
CA GLU A 174 3.60 1.82 -1.64
C GLU A 174 4.73 1.12 -2.40
N PHE A 175 4.73 -0.22 -2.45
CA PHE A 175 5.70 -1.00 -3.22
C PHE A 175 5.34 -1.16 -4.71
N LYS A 176 4.18 -0.65 -5.15
CA LYS A 176 3.66 -0.82 -6.51
C LYS A 176 3.61 0.48 -7.32
N ILE A 177 3.93 1.60 -6.68
CA ILE A 177 3.84 2.96 -7.26
C ILE A 177 5.19 3.41 -7.80
#